data_AF-A0A9P8ZEI5-F1
#
_entry.id   AF-A0A9P8ZEI5-F1
#
_cell.length_a   1.000
_cell.length_b   1.000
_cell.length_c   1.000
_cell.angle_alpha   90.00
_cell.angle_beta   90.00
_cell.angle_gamma   90.00
#
_symmetry.space_group_name_H-M   'P 1'
#
loop_
_entity.id
_entity.type
_entity.pdbx_description
1 polymer ?
#
loop_
_entity_poly.entity_id
_entity_poly.type
_entity_poly.pdbx_seq_one_letter_code
_entity_poly.pdbx_strand_id
1 'polypeptide(L)' 'MFHPTWIGALNQLYAGTSPEAMNLNGKYLIPWVRLGELPETLDVGEKLWGSLEELAKNVA' A
#
# COMPACT_ATOMS: atom_id res chain seq x y z
N MET A 1 15.81 -8.49 -17.69
CA MET A 1 14.75 -7.94 -18.56
C MET A 1 14.32 -6.60 -17.96
N PHE A 2 14.49 -5.50 -18.69
CA PHE A 2 14.08 -4.17 -18.22
C PHE A 2 12.70 -3.84 -18.77
N HIS A 3 11.90 -3.14 -17.99
CA HIS A 3 10.57 -2.72 -18.39
C HIS A 3 10.49 -1.19 -18.56
N PRO A 4 9.52 -0.67 -19.33
CA PRO A 4 9.37 0.78 -19.51
C PRO A 4 9.13 1.53 -18.19
N THR A 5 9.81 2.66 -17.98
CA THR A 5 9.76 3.42 -16.72
C THR A 5 8.34 3.79 -16.28
N TRP A 6 7.46 4.12 -17.22
CA TRP A 6 6.10 4.58 -16.93
C TRP A 6 5.22 3.54 -16.24
N ILE A 7 5.50 2.23 -16.41
CA ILE A 7 4.67 1.20 -15.79
C ILE A 7 4.84 1.14 -14.26
N GLY A 8 5.90 1.75 -13.72
CA GLY A 8 6.17 1.78 -12.27
C GLY A 8 5.11 2.57 -11.50
N ALA A 9 4.44 3.53 -12.15
CA ALA A 9 3.40 4.35 -11.53
C ALA A 9 2.01 3.67 -11.56
N LEU A 10 1.82 2.58 -12.31
CA LEU A 10 0.49 2.01 -12.57
C LEU A 10 -0.26 1.59 -11.32
N ASN A 11 0.42 1.00 -10.32
CA ASN A 11 -0.26 0.55 -9.10
C ASN A 11 -0.86 1.73 -8.32
N GLN A 12 -0.10 2.82 -8.17
CA GLN A 12 -0.57 4.00 -7.45
C GLN A 12 -1.64 4.75 -8.23
N LEU A 13 -1.45 4.88 -9.55
CA LEU A 13 -2.45 5.50 -10.42
C LEU A 13 -3.77 4.74 -10.36
N TYR A 14 -3.74 3.42 -10.55
CA TYR A 14 -4.95 2.58 -10.48
C TYR A 14 -5.62 2.65 -9.11
N ALA A 15 -4.85 2.52 -8.01
CA ALA A 15 -5.41 2.59 -6.66
C ALA A 15 -6.08 3.94 -6.36
N GLY A 16 -5.53 5.04 -6.90
CA GLY A 16 -6.06 6.38 -6.70
C GLY A 16 -7.19 6.79 -7.64
N THR A 17 -7.32 6.17 -8.82
CA THR A 17 -8.22 6.68 -9.88
C THR A 17 -9.22 5.66 -10.42
N SER A 18 -9.03 4.35 -10.23
CA SER A 18 -9.93 3.33 -10.81
C SER A 18 -11.17 3.14 -9.93
N PRO A 19 -12.39 3.16 -10.48
CA PRO A 19 -13.60 2.83 -9.72
C PRO A 19 -13.56 1.44 -9.08
N GLU A 20 -12.93 0.47 -9.74
CA GLU A 20 -12.74 -0.88 -9.26
C GLU A 20 -11.87 -0.93 -7.99
N ALA A 21 -10.95 0.02 -7.84
CA ALA A 21 -10.05 0.10 -6.69
C ALA A 21 -10.79 0.45 -5.38
N MET A 22 -12.00 1.01 -5.46
CA MET A 22 -12.84 1.28 -4.30
C MET A 22 -13.13 0.02 -3.46
N ASN A 23 -13.18 -1.15 -4.11
CA ASN A 23 -13.47 -2.42 -3.45
C ASN A 23 -12.21 -3.15 -2.94
N LEU A 24 -11.03 -2.52 -3.03
CA LEU A 24 -9.74 -3.14 -2.73
C LEU A 24 -9.15 -2.67 -1.39
N ASN A 25 -9.94 -2.02 -0.53
CA ASN A 25 -9.47 -1.60 0.79
C ASN A 25 -8.94 -2.80 1.61
N GLY A 26 -7.80 -2.61 2.27
CA GLY A 26 -7.11 -3.68 3.00
C GLY A 26 -6.40 -4.72 2.12
N LYS A 27 -6.43 -4.58 0.78
CA LYS A 27 -5.62 -5.37 -0.16
C LYS A 27 -4.40 -4.56 -0.61
N TYR A 28 -3.50 -5.21 -1.33
CA TYR A 28 -2.36 -4.56 -1.95
C TYR A 28 -2.17 -5.06 -3.39
N LEU A 29 -1.58 -4.19 -4.21
CA LEU A 29 -1.29 -4.48 -5.62
C LEU A 29 0.18 -4.86 -5.80
N ILE A 30 0.44 -5.95 -6.49
CA ILE A 30 1.76 -6.34 -7.01
C ILE A 30 1.98 -5.72 -8.41
N PRO A 31 3.20 -5.71 -8.98
CA PRO A 31 3.50 -4.94 -10.18
C PRO A 31 2.50 -5.12 -11.32
N TRP A 32 2.07 -4.00 -11.92
CA TRP A 32 1.08 -3.95 -13.01
C TRP A 32 -0.33 -4.38 -12.57
N VAL A 33 -0.79 -3.81 -11.45
CA VAL A 33 -2.21 -3.79 -11.05
C VAL A 33 -2.80 -5.17 -10.72
N ARG A 34 -1.96 -6.17 -10.44
CA ARG A 34 -2.46 -7.48 -9.97
C ARG A 34 -2.67 -7.46 -8.47
N LEU A 35 -3.70 -8.16 -7.98
CA LEU A 35 -3.89 -8.33 -6.54
C LEU A 35 -2.83 -9.27 -5.98
N GLY A 36 -2.24 -8.87 -4.85
CA GLY A 36 -1.37 -9.74 -4.06
C GLY A 36 -2.18 -10.64 -3.13
N GLU A 37 -1.60 -11.78 -2.77
CA GLU A 37 -2.12 -12.68 -1.74
C GLU A 37 -1.58 -12.27 -0.37
N LEU A 38 -2.47 -11.92 0.57
CA LEU A 38 -2.04 -11.54 1.91
C LEU A 38 -1.38 -12.74 2.61
N PRO A 39 -0.11 -12.62 3.05
CA PRO A 39 0.47 -13.60 3.96
C PRO A 39 -0.19 -13.50 5.33
N GLU A 40 0.09 -14.47 6.21
CA GLU A 40 -0.27 -14.35 7.62
C GLU A 40 0.33 -13.06 8.19
N THR A 41 -0.53 -12.18 8.69
CA THR A 41 -0.13 -10.88 9.22
C THR A 41 0.19 -11.00 10.70
N LEU A 42 1.23 -10.29 11.15
CA LEU A 42 1.45 -10.06 12.57
C LEU A 42 0.40 -9.05 13.07
N ASP A 43 -0.30 -9.37 14.16
CA ASP A 43 -1.29 -8.50 14.80
C ASP A 43 -0.61 -7.41 15.65
N VAL A 44 0.19 -6.56 14.96
CA VAL A 44 1.01 -5.51 15.58
C VAL A 44 0.67 -4.12 15.07
N GLY A 45 -0.36 -4.00 14.22
CA GLY A 45 -0.74 -2.75 13.56
C GLY A 45 -1.03 -1.62 14.54
N GLU A 46 -1.84 -1.89 15.57
CA GLU A 46 -2.19 -0.89 16.58
C GLU A 46 -0.98 -0.43 17.40
N LYS A 47 -0.13 -1.38 17.82
CA LYS A 47 1.10 -1.08 18.57
C LYS A 47 2.07 -0.23 17.75
N LEU A 48 2.22 -0.57 16.46
CA LEU A 48 3.04 0.20 15.53
C LEU A 48 2.48 1.62 15.36
N TRP A 49 1.15 1.75 15.17
CA TRP A 49 0.49 3.04 15.03
C TRP A 49 0.73 3.94 16.23
N GLY A 50 0.49 3.45 17.44
CA GLY A 50 0.76 4.22 18.67
C GLY A 50 2.21 4.67 18.80
N SER A 51 3.16 3.80 18.41
CA SER A 51 4.60 4.14 18.42
C SER A 51 4.93 5.26 17.42
N LEU A 52 4.32 5.25 16.23
CA LEU A 52 4.50 6.28 15.21
C LEU A 52 3.92 7.63 15.65
N GLU A 53 2.75 7.63 16.30
CA GLU A 53 2.14 8.84 16.85
C GLU A 53 3.00 9.48 17.95
N GLU A 54 3.64 8.68 18.81
CA GLU A 54 4.57 9.19 19.82
C GLU A 54 5.83 9.80 19.20
N LEU A 55 6.42 9.14 18.20
CA LEU A 55 7.59 9.65 17.49
C LEU A 55 7.29 10.96 16.76
N ALA A 56 6.14 11.06 16.08
CA ALA A 56 5.75 12.24 15.34
C ALA A 56 5.57 13.50 16.21
N LYS A 57 5.16 13.34 17.48
CA LYS A 57 5.05 14.46 18.44
C LYS A 57 6.39 15.13 18.76
N ASN A 58 7.51 14.43 18.55
CA ASN A 58 8.87 14.92 18.84
C ASN A 58 9.56 15.55 17.62
N VAL A 59 8.84 15.74 16.49
CA VAL A 59 9.37 16.33 15.25
C VAL A 59 9.02 17.82 15.14
N ALA A 60 8.67 18.47 16.25
CA ALA A 60 8.39 19.91 16.33
C ALA A 60 9.41 20.65 17.20
#